data_AF-A0A242LGR8-F1
#
_entry.id   AF-A0A242LGR8-F1
#
_cell.length_a   1.000
_cell.length_b   1.000
_cell.length_c   1.000
_cell.angle_alpha   90.00
_cell.angle_beta   90.00
_cell.angle_gamma   90.00
#
_symmetry.space_group_name_H-M   'P 1'
#
loop_
_entity.id
_entity.type
_entity.pdbx_description
1 polymer ?
#
loop_
_entity_poly.entity_id
_entity_poly.type
_entity_poly.pdbx_seq_one_letter_code
_entity_poly.pdbx_strand_id
1 'polypeptide(L)'
;MQTKTSATRYSKKFRESMVSLSQTGRSANSLSKEYNVSVSTLSKWIRQADPNDRNILSLNERALLKENKRLKEEIDILKRAAVLLAKN
;
A
#
# COMPACT_ATOMS: atom_id res chain seq x y z
N MET A 1 -10.32 20.34 -26.51
CA MET A 1 -9.24 20.22 -25.51
C MET A 1 -8.98 18.74 -25.29
N GLN A 2 -7.82 18.20 -25.69
CA GLN A 2 -7.55 16.76 -25.62
C GLN A 2 -7.00 16.39 -24.23
N THR A 3 -7.80 15.74 -23.39
CA THR A 3 -7.36 15.11 -22.15
C THR A 3 -6.94 13.67 -22.41
N LYS A 4 -5.71 13.47 -22.91
CA LYS A 4 -5.09 12.14 -22.96
C LYS A 4 -4.59 11.76 -21.57
N THR A 5 -5.46 11.16 -20.75
CA THR A 5 -5.05 10.49 -19.50
C THR A 5 -4.49 9.10 -19.83
N SER A 6 -3.41 9.04 -20.62
CA SER A 6 -2.59 7.83 -20.66
C SER A 6 -1.87 7.76 -19.31
N ALA A 7 -2.22 6.80 -18.47
CA ALA A 7 -1.53 6.58 -17.20
C ALA A 7 -0.08 6.18 -17.49
N THR A 8 0.80 7.18 -17.66
CA THR A 8 2.23 6.98 -17.89
C THR A 8 2.77 6.31 -16.65
N ARG A 9 2.88 4.98 -16.70
CA ARG A 9 3.32 4.20 -15.55
C ARG A 9 4.83 4.37 -15.44
N TYR A 10 5.26 5.16 -14.48
CA TYR A 10 6.67 5.28 -14.14
C TYR A 10 7.26 3.88 -13.88
N SER A 11 8.45 3.63 -14.44
CA SER A 11 9.14 2.35 -14.25
C SER A 11 9.51 2.15 -12.78
N LYS A 12 9.62 0.89 -12.34
CA LYS A 12 9.99 0.54 -10.96
C LYS A 12 11.35 1.14 -10.59
N LYS A 13 12.33 1.01 -11.48
CA LYS A 13 13.68 1.55 -11.32
C LYS A 13 13.67 3.08 -11.14
N PHE A 14 12.87 3.80 -11.93
CA PHE A 14 12.75 5.25 -11.80
C PHE A 14 12.15 5.66 -10.44
N ARG A 15 11.10 4.96 -9.99
CA ARG A 15 10.50 5.19 -8.68
C ARG A 15 11.51 4.97 -7.54
N GLU A 16 12.26 3.87 -7.60
CA GLU A 16 13.28 3.55 -6.60
C GLU A 16 14.38 4.61 -6.54
N SER A 17 14.84 5.10 -7.71
CA SER A 17 15.80 6.21 -7.76
C SER A 17 15.26 7.49 -7.13
N MET A 18 13.99 7.85 -7.38
CA MET A 18 13.37 9.04 -6.78
C MET A 18 13.27 8.93 -5.25
N VAL A 19 12.89 7.76 -4.74
CA VAL A 19 12.83 7.50 -3.30
C VAL A 19 14.22 7.58 -2.67
N SER A 20 15.23 6.95 -3.30
CA SER A 20 16.62 6.98 -2.82
C SER A 20 17.16 8.41 -2.76
N LEU A 21 16.90 9.23 -3.78
CA LEU A 21 17.27 10.65 -3.79
C LEU A 21 16.56 11.45 -2.69
N SER A 22 15.33 11.10 -2.34
CA SER A 22 14.63 11.77 -1.24
C SER A 22 15.23 11.39 0.12
N GLN A 23 15.66 10.14 0.29
CA GLN A 23 16.30 9.65 1.51
C GLN A 23 17.68 10.28 1.75
N THR A 24 18.37 10.77 0.71
CA THR A 24 19.63 11.53 0.86
C THR A 24 19.43 12.98 1.29
N GLY A 25 18.20 13.40 1.61
CA GLY A 25 17.87 14.73 2.13
C GLY A 25 17.28 15.69 1.10
N ARG A 26 17.01 15.24 -0.14
CA ARG A 26 16.30 16.08 -1.11
C ARG A 26 14.80 16.11 -0.83
N SER A 27 14.22 17.30 -0.92
CA SER A 27 12.79 17.49 -0.74
C SER A 27 12.00 17.06 -1.99
N ALA A 28 10.78 16.56 -1.79
CA ALA A 28 9.87 16.21 -2.87
C ALA A 28 9.60 17.39 -3.82
N ASN A 29 9.63 18.63 -3.33
CA ASN A 29 9.49 19.84 -4.15
C ASN A 29 10.66 20.06 -5.09
N SER A 30 11.90 19.82 -4.64
CA SER A 30 13.09 19.93 -5.49
C SER A 30 13.07 18.87 -6.57
N LEU A 31 12.80 17.62 -6.20
CA LEU A 31 12.70 16.50 -7.14
C LEU A 31 11.55 16.68 -8.14
N SER A 32 10.44 17.27 -7.70
CA SER A 32 9.29 17.56 -8.57
C SER A 32 9.65 18.53 -9.69
N LYS A 33 10.40 19.59 -9.39
CA LYS A 33 10.85 20.59 -10.35
C LYS A 33 11.87 20.03 -11.35
N GLU A 34 12.79 19.19 -10.88
CA GLU A 34 13.88 18.65 -11.68
C GLU A 34 13.43 17.53 -12.62
N TYR A 35 12.57 16.63 -12.13
CA TYR A 35 12.16 15.42 -12.87
C TYR A 35 10.74 15.52 -13.47
N ASN A 36 10.10 16.69 -13.35
CA ASN A 36 8.74 16.96 -13.83
C ASN A 36 7.72 15.89 -13.35
N VAL A 37 7.89 15.43 -12.11
CA VAL A 37 6.97 14.51 -11.42
C VAL A 37 6.16 15.33 -10.43
N SER A 38 4.86 15.04 -10.27
CA SER A 38 4.08 15.78 -9.26
C SER A 38 4.60 15.51 -7.85
N VAL A 39 4.63 16.56 -7.01
CA VAL A 39 4.98 16.45 -5.58
C VAL A 39 4.13 15.37 -4.90
N SER A 40 2.84 15.31 -5.21
CA SER A 40 1.92 14.29 -4.69
C SER A 40 2.33 12.86 -5.03
N THR A 41 2.87 12.64 -6.23
CA THR A 41 3.35 11.32 -6.66
C THR A 41 4.63 10.94 -5.92
N LEU A 42 5.57 11.87 -5.80
CA LEU A 42 6.82 11.67 -5.04
C LEU A 42 6.54 11.40 -3.56
N SER A 43 5.71 12.22 -2.91
CA SER A 43 5.31 12.03 -1.52
C SER A 43 4.64 10.68 -1.30
N LYS A 44 3.82 10.22 -2.26
CA LYS A 44 3.22 8.89 -2.21
C LYS A 44 4.27 7.78 -2.29
N TRP A 45 5.28 7.91 -3.15
CA TRP A 45 6.35 6.90 -3.25
C TRP A 45 7.26 6.88 -2.01
N ILE A 46 7.58 8.05 -1.46
CA ILE A 46 8.37 8.18 -0.23
C ILE A 46 7.64 7.51 0.93
N ARG A 47 6.34 7.80 1.11
CA ARG A 47 5.50 7.14 2.12
C ARG A 47 5.37 5.64 1.91
N GLN A 48 5.26 5.19 0.66
CA GLN A 48 5.21 3.75 0.34
C GLN A 48 6.53 3.01 0.61
N ALA A 49 7.64 3.74 0.59
CA ALA A 49 8.96 3.18 0.83
C ALA A 49 9.39 3.28 2.29
N ASP A 50 8.66 4.02 3.13
CA ASP A 50 8.90 4.10 4.57
C ASP A 50 8.38 2.81 5.24
N PRO A 51 9.28 1.96 5.78
CA PRO A 51 8.88 0.72 6.44
C PRO A 51 8.10 0.96 7.75
N ASN A 52 8.12 2.18 8.29
CA ASN A 52 7.36 2.55 9.48
C ASN A 52 6.00 3.21 9.17
N ASP A 53 5.71 3.56 7.91
CA ASP A 53 4.43 4.19 7.54
C ASP A 53 3.33 3.13 7.42
N ARG A 54 2.75 2.77 8.56
CA ARG A 54 1.66 1.78 8.72
C ARG A 54 0.35 2.14 8.01
N ASN A 55 0.27 3.30 7.35
CA ASN A 55 -0.95 3.79 6.70
C ASN A 55 -1.11 3.32 5.23
N ILE A 56 -0.13 2.60 4.67
CA ILE A 56 -0.26 2.05 3.32
C ILE A 56 -0.24 0.52 3.40
N LEU A 57 -1.39 -0.07 3.71
CA LEU A 57 -1.59 -1.51 3.58
C LEU A 57 -1.29 -1.92 2.13
N SER A 58 -0.20 -2.64 1.94
CA SER A 58 0.14 -3.34 0.71
C SER A 58 -1.02 -4.22 0.26
N LEU A 59 -1.12 -4.50 -1.04
CA LEU A 59 -2.14 -5.41 -1.58
C LEU A 59 -2.13 -6.77 -0.85
N ASN A 60 -0.94 -7.23 -0.44
CA ASN A 60 -0.78 -8.47 0.30
C ASN A 60 -1.33 -8.38 1.73
N GLU A 61 -1.11 -7.25 2.42
CA GLU A 61 -1.65 -7.01 3.77
C GLU A 61 -3.18 -6.89 3.74
N ARG A 62 -3.74 -6.28 2.69
CA ARG A 62 -5.20 -6.25 2.48
C ARG A 62 -5.78 -7.64 2.25
N ALA A 63 -5.09 -8.50 1.51
CA ALA A 63 -5.50 -9.89 1.32
C ALA A 63 -5.44 -10.67 2.64
N LEU A 64 -4.37 -10.51 3.41
CA LEU A 64 -4.23 -11.10 4.74
C LEU A 64 -5.32 -10.66 5.71
N LEU A 65 -5.72 -9.39 5.71
CA LEU A 65 -6.82 -8.91 6.54
C LEU A 65 -8.16 -9.55 6.17
N LYS A 66 -8.44 -9.72 4.88
CA LYS A 66 -9.65 -10.42 4.42
C LYS A 66 -9.66 -11.87 4.86
N GLU A 67 -8.53 -12.56 4.70
CA GLU A 67 -8.42 -13.97 5.09
C GLU A 67 -8.53 -14.14 6.60
N ASN A 68 -7.91 -13.25 7.39
CA ASN A 68 -8.03 -13.27 8.86
C ASN A 68 -9.48 -13.08 9.31
N LYS A 69 -10.24 -12.21 8.63
CA LYS A 69 -11.67 -12.04 8.90
C LYS A 69 -12.44 -13.33 8.59
N ARG A 70 -12.21 -13.95 7.43
CA ARG A 70 -12.84 -15.22 7.03
C ARG A 70 -12.58 -16.33 8.04
N LEU A 71 -11.32 -16.48 8.46
CA LEU A 71 -10.91 -17.49 9.45
C LEU A 71 -11.56 -17.26 10.81
N LYS A 72 -11.72 -16.01 11.25
CA LYS A 72 -12.42 -15.70 12.51
C LYS A 72 -13.90 -16.08 12.46
N GLU A 73 -14.56 -15.84 11.34
CA GLU A 73 -15.95 -16.26 11.13
C GLU A 73 -16.08 -17.79 11.14
N GLU A 74 -15.15 -18.49 10.48
CA GLU A 74 -15.12 -19.95 10.44
C GLU A 74 -14.87 -20.54 11.85
N ILE A 75 -13.95 -19.96 12.62
CA ILE A 75 -13.73 -20.33 14.03
C ILE A 75 -15.00 -20.11 14.88
N ASP A 76 -15.73 -19.02 14.68
CA ASP A 76 -16.96 -18.74 15.44
C ASP A 76 -18.04 -19.79 15.15
N ILE A 77 -18.21 -20.18 13.88
CA ILE A 77 -19.14 -21.24 13.48
C ILE A 77 -18.75 -22.58 14.13
N LEU A 78 -17.47 -22.95 14.05
CA LEU A 78 -16.98 -24.20 14.64
C LEU A 78 -17.17 -24.23 16.15
N LYS A 79 -16.91 -23.11 16.84
CA LYS A 79 -17.14 -23.00 18.29
C LYS A 79 -18.61 -23.18 18.65
N ARG A 80 -19.53 -22.57 17.90
CA ARG A 80 -20.98 -22.73 18.11
C ARG A 80 -21.42 -24.18 17.90
N ALA A 81 -20.92 -24.83 16.84
CA ALA A 81 -21.21 -26.24 16.58
C ALA A 81 -20.68 -27.15 17.70
N ALA A 82 -19.45 -26.92 18.18
CA ALA A 82 -18.87 -27.68 19.29
C ALA A 82 -19.69 -27.57 20.58
N VAL A 83 -20.20 -26.37 20.91
CA VAL A 83 -21.07 -26.17 22.09
C VAL A 83 -22.40 -26.94 21.95
N LEU A 84 -22.98 -26.97 20.76
CA LEU A 84 -24.21 -27.74 20.50
C LEU A 84 -23.96 -29.24 20.62
N LEU A 85 -22.84 -29.73 20.07
CA LEU A 85 -22.45 -31.14 20.15
C LEU A 85 -22.15 -31.59 21.58
N ALA A 86 -21.54 -30.73 22.40
CA ALA A 86 -21.22 -31.02 23.80
C ALA A 86 -22.44 -30.98 24.74
N LYS A 87 -23.59 -30.47 24.27
CA LYS A 87 -24.85 -30.41 25.01
C LYS A 87 -25.80 -31.58 24.74
N ASN A 88 -25.49 -32.41 23.75
CA ASN A 88 -26.11 -33.71 23.50
C ASN A 88 -25.30 -34.83 24.16
#